data_AF-A0A174AVJ6-F1
#
_entry.id   AF-A0A174AVJ6-F1
#
_cell.length_a   1.000
_cell.length_b   1.000
_cell.length_c   1.000
_cell.angle_alpha   90.00
_cell.angle_beta   90.00
_cell.angle_gamma   90.00
#
_symmetry.space_group_name_H-M   'P 1'
#
loop_
_entity.id
_entity.type
_entity.pdbx_description
1 polymer ?
#
loop_
_entity_poly.entity_id
_entity_poly.type
_entity_poly.pdbx_seq_one_letter_code
_entity_poly.pdbx_strand_id
1 'polypeptide(L)'
;MHVRHAILQLFFGEAVKEDGKISVLVQPDFDFAMELLQVFGEQNPNLTIQHLFCMNNNEKMVSMRKNYNLSCLQKILPICACGCDYRARYYYDNVTARLNEFRLFPYLILTEHCALAFSADYQNALLFREETTLRMMREMFEGYFKQSEPLFERLDTVQSQLGYTETLIRHFIASDSPRYFFQRMPCLSGLLTAEMLERHLVKEMPGREQMIRAVAQYAKVMQTQVLDKKTTMFFSEDGIKSFLDTGRVDEYPKECYSPLDFDERIALIRRFLALRDRANLRMIRETKERAEHALNISVNANEGYLLFQTRTERLIYLSIREPSILMAFYDYLESMKPEELCTEEEMLGRVEAILHEFVACHSREGSI
;
A
#
# COMPACT_ATOMS: atom_id res chain seq x y z
N MET A 1 -23.58 -24.69 -17.73
CA MET A 1 -22.87 -23.42 -17.97
C MET A 1 -21.54 -23.51 -17.23
N HIS A 2 -20.39 -23.33 -17.89
CA HIS A 2 -19.11 -23.31 -17.17
C HIS A 2 -19.09 -22.08 -16.26
N VAL A 3 -18.92 -22.27 -14.95
CA VAL A 3 -18.90 -21.20 -13.93
C VAL A 3 -17.96 -20.06 -14.36
N ARG A 4 -16.75 -20.38 -14.81
CA ARG A 4 -15.78 -19.40 -15.33
C ARG A 4 -16.30 -18.57 -16.49
N HIS A 5 -17.01 -19.19 -17.43
CA HIS A 5 -17.61 -18.47 -18.56
C HIS A 5 -18.72 -17.53 -18.09
N ALA A 6 -19.55 -17.96 -17.14
CA ALA A 6 -20.58 -17.12 -16.55
C ALA A 6 -19.98 -15.88 -15.86
N ILE A 7 -18.93 -16.08 -15.05
CA ILE A 7 -18.21 -15.02 -14.35
C ILE A 7 -17.63 -14.01 -15.34
N LEU A 8 -16.95 -14.49 -16.38
CA LEU A 8 -16.39 -13.63 -17.43
C LEU A 8 -17.47 -12.74 -18.07
N GLN A 9 -18.61 -13.33 -18.44
CA GLN A 9 -19.71 -12.59 -19.08
C GLN A 9 -20.31 -11.53 -18.13
N LEU A 10 -20.47 -11.87 -16.84
CA LEU A 10 -20.99 -10.94 -15.84
C LEU A 10 -20.04 -9.76 -15.60
N PHE A 11 -18.75 -10.04 -15.43
CA PHE A 11 -17.76 -8.98 -15.22
C PHE A 11 -17.62 -8.09 -16.46
N PHE A 12 -17.53 -8.69 -17.65
CA PHE A 12 -17.48 -7.92 -18.90
C PHE A 12 -18.72 -7.02 -19.08
N GLY A 13 -19.91 -7.55 -18.78
CA GLY A 13 -21.16 -6.81 -18.92
C GLY A 13 -21.26 -5.56 -18.02
N GLU A 14 -20.62 -5.58 -16.84
CA GLU A 14 -20.51 -4.40 -15.97
C GLU A 14 -19.35 -3.50 -16.38
N ALA A 15 -18.21 -4.07 -16.79
CA ALA A 15 -17.03 -3.31 -17.18
C ALA A 15 -17.25 -2.36 -18.36
N VAL A 16 -18.16 -2.69 -19.29
CA VAL A 16 -18.46 -1.83 -20.45
C VAL A 16 -19.41 -0.66 -20.14
N LYS A 17 -19.93 -0.57 -18.92
CA LYS A 17 -20.84 0.50 -18.48
C LYS A 17 -20.05 1.71 -17.98
N GLU A 18 -20.64 2.89 -18.09
CA GLU A 18 -20.01 4.14 -17.64
C GLU A 18 -19.76 4.15 -16.12
N ASP A 19 -20.68 3.58 -15.33
CA ASP A 19 -20.69 3.51 -13.88
C ASP A 19 -20.91 2.07 -13.36
N GLY A 20 -20.32 1.09 -14.06
CA GLY A 20 -20.47 -0.33 -13.75
C GLY A 20 -20.15 -0.66 -12.29
N LYS A 21 -20.90 -1.63 -11.73
CA LYS A 21 -20.68 -2.09 -10.35
C LYS A 21 -20.67 -3.60 -10.26
N ILE A 22 -19.59 -4.13 -9.70
CA ILE A 22 -19.44 -5.56 -9.41
C ILE A 22 -19.29 -5.72 -7.89
N SER A 23 -20.20 -6.49 -7.29
CA SER A 23 -20.14 -6.86 -5.87
C SER A 23 -19.84 -8.35 -5.77
N VAL A 24 -18.73 -8.71 -5.14
CA VAL A 24 -18.23 -10.09 -5.08
C VAL A 24 -18.04 -10.54 -3.63
N LEU A 25 -18.58 -11.72 -3.30
CA LEU A 25 -18.27 -12.51 -2.11
C LEU A 25 -17.50 -13.75 -2.57
N VAL A 26 -16.18 -13.65 -2.65
CA VAL A 26 -15.29 -14.65 -3.26
C VAL A 26 -13.99 -14.71 -2.46
N GLN A 27 -13.34 -15.88 -2.36
CA GLN A 27 -12.03 -15.93 -1.72
C GLN A 27 -10.92 -15.46 -2.67
N PRO A 28 -9.89 -14.76 -2.18
CA PRO A 28 -8.76 -14.34 -3.01
C PRO A 28 -7.92 -15.49 -3.57
N ASP A 29 -8.10 -16.72 -3.08
CA ASP A 29 -7.46 -17.93 -3.62
C ASP A 29 -8.10 -18.41 -4.94
N PHE A 30 -9.20 -17.80 -5.37
CA PHE A 30 -9.77 -18.03 -6.68
C PHE A 30 -9.11 -17.14 -7.75
N ASP A 31 -7.92 -17.54 -8.18
CA ASP A 31 -7.07 -16.79 -9.11
C ASP A 31 -7.81 -16.26 -10.34
N PHE A 32 -8.66 -17.09 -10.96
CA PHE A 32 -9.43 -16.70 -12.14
C PHE A 32 -10.31 -15.46 -11.91
N ALA A 33 -10.98 -15.35 -10.75
CA ALA A 33 -11.78 -14.17 -10.46
C ALA A 33 -10.91 -12.96 -10.14
N MET A 34 -9.82 -13.14 -9.39
CA MET A 34 -8.91 -12.05 -9.02
C MET A 34 -8.23 -11.43 -10.26
N GLU A 35 -7.75 -12.27 -11.18
CA GLU A 35 -7.16 -11.84 -12.44
C GLU A 35 -8.15 -11.05 -13.30
N LEU A 36 -9.41 -11.50 -13.40
CA LEU A 36 -10.42 -10.76 -14.15
C LEU A 36 -10.76 -9.42 -13.49
N LEU A 37 -10.92 -9.38 -12.17
CA LEU A 37 -11.16 -8.12 -11.45
C LEU A 37 -10.01 -7.13 -11.64
N GLN A 38 -8.77 -7.61 -11.64
CA GLN A 38 -7.59 -6.81 -11.94
C GLN A 38 -7.66 -6.25 -13.37
N VAL A 39 -7.85 -7.11 -14.38
CA VAL A 39 -7.89 -6.70 -15.80
C VAL A 39 -9.01 -5.70 -16.06
N PHE A 40 -10.23 -5.96 -15.56
CA PHE A 40 -11.36 -5.06 -15.77
C PHE A 40 -11.22 -3.77 -14.96
N GLY A 41 -10.71 -3.83 -13.73
CA GLY A 41 -10.42 -2.64 -12.94
C GLY A 41 -9.37 -1.74 -13.60
N GLU A 42 -8.37 -2.34 -14.23
CA GLU A 42 -7.32 -1.59 -14.94
C GLU A 42 -7.85 -0.89 -16.19
N GLN A 43 -8.73 -1.57 -16.94
CA GLN A 43 -9.29 -1.03 -18.19
C GLN A 43 -10.37 0.02 -17.96
N ASN A 44 -11.01 0.04 -16.78
CA ASN A 44 -12.22 0.82 -16.52
C ASN A 44 -12.09 1.61 -15.21
N PRO A 45 -11.54 2.85 -15.25
CA PRO A 45 -11.32 3.66 -14.05
C PRO A 45 -12.59 4.02 -13.26
N ASN A 46 -13.75 4.03 -13.92
CA ASN A 46 -15.05 4.34 -13.30
C ASN A 46 -15.74 3.11 -12.70
N LEU A 47 -15.19 1.90 -12.93
CA LEU A 47 -15.77 0.67 -12.39
C LEU A 47 -15.66 0.67 -10.86
N THR A 48 -16.76 0.35 -10.19
CA THR A 48 -16.76 0.09 -8.75
C THR A 48 -16.74 -1.40 -8.48
N ILE A 49 -15.76 -1.85 -7.69
CA ILE A 49 -15.65 -3.24 -7.27
C ILE A 49 -15.75 -3.30 -5.74
N GLN A 50 -16.82 -3.89 -5.22
CA GLN A 50 -16.95 -4.23 -3.80
C GLN A 50 -16.57 -5.68 -3.60
N HIS A 51 -15.52 -5.95 -2.84
CA HIS A 51 -15.04 -7.31 -2.59
C HIS A 51 -15.12 -7.63 -1.10
N LEU A 52 -15.96 -8.60 -0.76
CA LEU A 52 -16.07 -9.19 0.55
C LEU A 52 -15.43 -10.58 0.53
N PHE A 53 -14.53 -10.85 1.47
CA PHE A 53 -13.90 -12.16 1.57
C PHE A 53 -13.60 -12.52 3.02
N CYS A 54 -13.22 -13.77 3.26
CA CYS A 54 -12.98 -14.21 4.63
C CYS A 54 -11.50 -14.32 4.91
N MET A 55 -11.09 -13.75 6.03
CA MET A 55 -9.77 -13.98 6.60
C MET A 55 -9.83 -15.05 7.69
N ASN A 56 -8.68 -15.60 8.00
CA ASN A 56 -8.53 -16.58 9.05
C ASN A 56 -8.16 -15.89 10.36
N ASN A 57 -8.82 -16.28 11.46
CA ASN A 57 -8.48 -15.87 12.83
C ASN A 57 -8.04 -17.05 13.71
N ASN A 58 -7.88 -18.25 13.15
CA ASN A 58 -7.56 -19.43 13.94
C ASN A 58 -6.04 -19.54 14.16
N GLU A 59 -5.59 -19.18 15.36
CA GLU A 59 -4.19 -19.29 15.82
C GLU A 59 -3.62 -20.72 15.76
N LYS A 60 -4.48 -21.75 15.73
CA LYS A 60 -4.08 -23.17 15.78
C LYS A 60 -3.71 -23.78 14.43
N MET A 61 -3.44 -22.97 13.41
CA MET A 61 -3.14 -23.49 12.06
C MET A 61 -1.84 -24.30 12.01
N VAL A 62 -1.92 -25.45 11.36
CA VAL A 62 -0.78 -26.26 10.90
C VAL A 62 0.11 -25.41 9.98
N SER A 63 1.42 -25.63 10.00
CA SER A 63 2.46 -24.84 9.30
C SER A 63 2.13 -24.42 7.86
N MET A 64 1.38 -25.23 7.09
CA MET A 64 0.97 -24.95 5.71
C MET A 64 0.04 -23.75 5.52
N ARG A 65 -0.60 -23.20 6.57
CA ARG A 65 -1.56 -22.09 6.44
C ARG A 65 -1.28 -20.88 7.33
N LYS A 66 -0.09 -20.80 7.95
CA LYS A 66 0.31 -19.65 8.77
C LYS A 66 0.28 -18.31 8.01
N ASN A 67 0.46 -18.36 6.69
CA ASN A 67 0.52 -17.17 5.83
C ASN A 67 -0.74 -16.98 4.96
N TYR A 68 -1.87 -17.63 5.27
CA TYR A 68 -3.07 -17.54 4.44
C TYR A 68 -3.52 -16.08 4.21
N ASN A 69 -3.60 -15.27 5.26
CA ASN A 69 -4.01 -13.87 5.14
C ASN A 69 -3.01 -13.05 4.30
N LEU A 70 -1.71 -13.37 4.35
CA LEU A 70 -0.70 -12.78 3.47
C LEU A 70 -0.84 -13.24 2.02
N SER A 71 -1.19 -14.50 1.77
CA SER A 71 -1.51 -14.98 0.43
C SER A 71 -2.73 -14.27 -0.14
N CYS A 72 -3.76 -14.03 0.68
CA CYS A 72 -4.89 -13.20 0.28
C CYS A 72 -4.46 -11.77 -0.06
N LEU A 73 -3.64 -11.15 0.80
CA LEU A 73 -3.08 -9.82 0.55
C LEU A 73 -2.35 -9.75 -0.79
N GLN A 74 -1.48 -10.72 -1.09
CA GLN A 74 -0.72 -10.79 -2.33
C GLN A 74 -1.62 -10.79 -3.57
N LYS A 75 -2.77 -11.46 -3.51
CA LYS A 75 -3.75 -11.53 -4.61
C LYS A 75 -4.60 -10.26 -4.74
N ILE A 76 -4.77 -9.52 -3.64
CA ILE A 76 -5.60 -8.31 -3.58
C ILE A 76 -4.81 -7.05 -3.99
N LEU A 77 -3.54 -6.94 -3.61
CA LEU A 77 -2.71 -5.75 -3.87
C LEU A 77 -2.70 -5.28 -5.33
N PRO A 78 -2.62 -6.17 -6.34
CA PRO A 78 -2.69 -5.76 -7.75
C PRO A 78 -3.99 -5.05 -8.10
N ILE A 79 -5.13 -5.48 -7.54
CA ILE A 79 -6.45 -4.87 -7.81
C ILE A 79 -6.52 -3.48 -7.18
N CYS A 80 -5.96 -3.30 -5.98
CA CYS A 80 -5.82 -1.97 -5.38
C CYS A 80 -5.08 -1.01 -6.34
N ALA A 81 -4.02 -1.49 -7.00
CA ALA A 81 -3.21 -0.68 -7.92
C ALA A 81 -3.85 -0.36 -9.29
N CYS A 82 -5.03 -0.90 -9.61
CA CYS A 82 -5.65 -0.79 -10.93
C CYS A 82 -6.33 0.55 -11.23
N GLY A 83 -6.49 1.44 -10.25
CA GLY A 83 -7.04 2.79 -10.44
C GLY A 83 -8.56 2.91 -10.31
N CYS A 84 -9.33 1.83 -10.59
CA CYS A 84 -10.78 1.75 -10.33
C CYS A 84 -11.17 1.93 -8.86
N ASP A 85 -12.45 2.13 -8.54
CA ASP A 85 -12.94 2.21 -7.16
C ASP A 85 -13.09 0.82 -6.54
N TYR A 86 -11.95 0.26 -6.13
CA TYR A 86 -11.89 -1.04 -5.48
C TYR A 86 -11.98 -0.92 -3.95
N ARG A 87 -13.00 -1.57 -3.37
CA ARG A 87 -13.34 -1.55 -1.95
C ARG A 87 -13.28 -2.97 -1.38
N ALA A 88 -12.14 -3.32 -0.80
CA ALA A 88 -11.91 -4.61 -0.16
C ALA A 88 -12.32 -4.59 1.31
N ARG A 89 -13.14 -5.54 1.72
CA ARG A 89 -13.54 -5.77 3.11
C ARG A 89 -13.41 -7.24 3.48
N TYR A 90 -13.14 -7.49 4.76
CA TYR A 90 -12.97 -8.83 5.28
C TYR A 90 -13.85 -9.09 6.50
N TYR A 91 -14.16 -10.37 6.71
CA TYR A 91 -14.75 -10.87 7.93
C TYR A 91 -13.97 -12.09 8.42
N TYR A 92 -14.17 -12.45 9.68
CA TYR A 92 -13.63 -13.68 10.25
C TYR A 92 -14.72 -14.73 10.39
N ASP A 93 -14.38 -15.94 9.97
CA ASP A 93 -15.13 -17.17 10.23
C ASP A 93 -14.14 -18.33 9.95
N ASN A 94 -14.37 -19.50 10.53
CA ASN A 94 -13.39 -20.58 10.54
C ASN A 94 -13.21 -21.14 9.12
N VAL A 95 -12.14 -20.71 8.44
CA VAL A 95 -11.79 -21.13 7.05
C VAL A 95 -11.72 -22.66 6.94
N THR A 96 -11.20 -23.32 7.97
CA THR A 96 -11.12 -24.79 8.06
C THR A 96 -12.49 -25.46 8.23
N ALA A 97 -13.40 -24.85 9.00
CA ALA A 97 -14.76 -25.35 9.10
C ALA A 97 -15.51 -25.18 7.78
N ARG A 98 -15.30 -24.10 7.02
CA ARG A 98 -15.93 -23.91 5.70
C ARG A 98 -15.55 -24.92 4.63
N LEU A 99 -14.31 -25.41 4.61
CA LEU A 99 -13.90 -26.48 3.68
C LEU A 99 -14.53 -27.84 4.06
N ASN A 100 -14.96 -27.99 5.33
CA ASN A 100 -15.53 -29.22 5.87
C ASN A 100 -17.06 -29.13 6.12
N GLU A 101 -17.67 -27.95 6.06
CA GLU A 101 -19.10 -27.72 6.21
C GLU A 101 -19.78 -27.74 4.84
N PHE A 102 -20.87 -28.51 4.73
CA PHE A 102 -21.70 -28.65 3.54
C PHE A 102 -22.42 -27.32 3.17
N ARG A 103 -21.70 -26.31 2.68
CA ARG A 103 -22.27 -25.08 2.13
C ARG A 103 -22.37 -25.22 0.61
N LEU A 104 -23.60 -25.28 0.08
CA LEU A 104 -23.84 -25.52 -1.35
C LEU A 104 -23.21 -24.45 -2.26
N PHE A 105 -23.50 -23.17 -1.99
CA PHE A 105 -23.03 -22.04 -2.80
C PHE A 105 -22.48 -20.93 -1.89
N PRO A 106 -21.23 -21.06 -1.39
CA PRO A 106 -20.64 -20.11 -0.45
C PRO A 106 -20.19 -18.80 -1.11
N TYR A 107 -20.16 -18.73 -2.45
CA TYR A 107 -19.69 -17.57 -3.19
C TYR A 107 -20.81 -16.92 -3.99
N LEU A 108 -20.70 -15.60 -4.15
CA LEU A 108 -21.70 -14.78 -4.83
C LEU A 108 -21.03 -13.71 -5.69
N ILE A 109 -21.50 -13.54 -6.91
CA ILE A 109 -21.23 -12.35 -7.74
C ILE A 109 -22.56 -11.67 -8.01
N LEU A 110 -22.65 -10.39 -7.70
CA LEU A 110 -23.79 -9.52 -7.99
C LEU A 110 -23.37 -8.45 -8.99
N THR A 111 -24.25 -8.27 -9.96
CA THR A 111 -24.20 -7.22 -11.00
C THR A 111 -25.56 -6.50 -10.99
N GLU A 112 -25.78 -5.55 -11.89
CA GLU A 112 -27.05 -4.82 -11.94
C GLU A 112 -28.25 -5.75 -12.19
N HIS A 113 -28.11 -6.72 -13.10
CA HIS A 113 -29.22 -7.55 -13.59
C HIS A 113 -29.09 -9.04 -13.29
N CYS A 114 -28.01 -9.47 -12.63
CA CYS A 114 -27.74 -10.88 -12.40
C CYS A 114 -27.05 -11.10 -11.05
N ALA A 115 -27.39 -12.23 -10.43
CA ALA A 115 -26.66 -12.79 -9.30
C ALA A 115 -26.21 -14.21 -9.66
N LEU A 116 -24.94 -14.52 -9.43
CA LEU A 116 -24.37 -15.85 -9.62
C LEU A 116 -23.89 -16.38 -8.29
N ALA A 117 -24.60 -17.37 -7.73
CA ALA A 117 -24.14 -18.11 -6.57
C ALA A 117 -23.40 -19.36 -7.03
N PHE A 118 -22.21 -19.65 -6.51
CA PHE A 118 -21.39 -20.78 -6.99
C PHE A 118 -20.68 -21.54 -5.88
N SER A 119 -20.39 -22.82 -6.14
CA SER A 119 -19.89 -23.79 -5.19
C SER A 119 -18.40 -23.60 -4.86
N ALA A 120 -17.96 -24.16 -3.73
CA ALA A 120 -16.59 -24.05 -3.23
C ALA A 120 -15.52 -24.58 -4.21
N ASP A 121 -15.88 -25.60 -5.00
CA ASP A 121 -15.03 -26.22 -6.03
C ASP A 121 -15.09 -25.50 -7.39
N TYR A 122 -15.86 -24.41 -7.47
CA TYR A 122 -16.07 -23.61 -8.67
C TYR A 122 -16.66 -24.39 -9.85
N GLN A 123 -17.34 -25.53 -9.61
CA GLN A 123 -17.91 -26.38 -10.66
C GLN A 123 -19.40 -26.13 -10.90
N ASN A 124 -20.14 -25.72 -9.88
CA ASN A 124 -21.59 -25.55 -9.94
C ASN A 124 -21.99 -24.10 -9.66
N ALA A 125 -23.03 -23.63 -10.34
CA ALA A 125 -23.59 -22.30 -10.10
C ALA A 125 -25.08 -22.23 -10.36
N LEU A 126 -25.73 -21.30 -9.67
CA LEU A 126 -27.10 -20.86 -9.89
C LEU A 126 -27.08 -19.40 -10.34
N LEU A 127 -27.75 -19.12 -11.45
CA LEU A 127 -27.93 -17.77 -11.98
C LEU A 127 -29.34 -17.28 -11.66
N PHE A 128 -29.45 -16.14 -11.00
CA PHE A 128 -30.70 -15.47 -10.68
C PHE A 128 -30.79 -14.17 -11.50
N ARG A 129 -32.00 -13.90 -12.01
CA ARG A 129 -32.34 -12.70 -12.81
C ARG A 129 -33.64 -12.03 -12.37
N GLU A 130 -34.35 -12.65 -11.43
CA GLU A 130 -35.66 -12.18 -10.98
C GLU A 130 -35.45 -11.04 -9.97
N GLU A 131 -36.10 -9.90 -10.22
CA GLU A 131 -35.77 -8.63 -9.57
C GLU A 131 -36.04 -8.63 -8.06
N THR A 132 -37.06 -9.35 -7.57
CA THR A 132 -37.29 -9.41 -6.11
C THR A 132 -36.19 -10.19 -5.39
N THR A 133 -35.68 -11.26 -6.00
CA THR A 133 -34.53 -12.04 -5.54
C THR A 133 -33.26 -11.21 -5.58
N LEU A 134 -33.02 -10.49 -6.69
CA LEU A 134 -31.84 -9.63 -6.82
C LEU A 134 -31.83 -8.52 -5.78
N ARG A 135 -32.97 -7.85 -5.55
CA ARG A 135 -33.10 -6.84 -4.49
C ARG A 135 -32.76 -7.41 -3.12
N MET A 136 -33.32 -8.57 -2.76
CA MET A 136 -33.02 -9.23 -1.48
C MET A 136 -31.52 -9.56 -1.36
N MET A 137 -30.89 -10.11 -2.40
CA MET A 137 -29.47 -10.43 -2.39
C MET A 137 -28.58 -9.18 -2.26
N ARG A 138 -28.95 -8.08 -2.94
CA ARG A 138 -28.27 -6.78 -2.81
C ARG A 138 -28.36 -6.25 -1.39
N GLU A 139 -29.54 -6.27 -0.79
CA GLU A 139 -29.76 -5.83 0.60
C GLU A 139 -28.92 -6.64 1.60
N MET A 140 -28.90 -7.98 1.45
CA MET A 140 -28.07 -8.85 2.28
C MET A 140 -26.58 -8.57 2.10
N PHE A 141 -26.11 -8.49 0.85
CA PHE A 141 -24.70 -8.21 0.56
C PHE A 141 -24.27 -6.86 1.15
N GLU A 142 -25.03 -5.79 0.92
CA GLU A 142 -24.71 -4.48 1.48
C GLU A 142 -24.78 -4.47 3.01
N GLY A 143 -25.69 -5.23 3.60
CA GLY A 143 -25.75 -5.46 5.04
C GLY A 143 -24.47 -6.10 5.60
N TYR A 144 -23.98 -7.17 4.96
CA TYR A 144 -22.72 -7.82 5.35
C TYR A 144 -21.51 -6.95 5.07
N PHE A 145 -21.47 -6.29 3.92
CA PHE A 145 -20.39 -5.40 3.53
C PHE A 145 -20.23 -4.27 4.56
N LYS A 146 -21.33 -3.64 4.99
CA LYS A 146 -21.29 -2.58 6.02
C LYS A 146 -20.82 -3.06 7.39
N GLN A 147 -21.18 -4.28 7.78
CA GLN A 147 -20.79 -4.89 9.06
C GLN A 147 -19.36 -5.45 9.06
N SER A 148 -18.80 -5.70 7.89
CA SER A 148 -17.43 -6.20 7.73
C SER A 148 -16.37 -5.10 7.87
N GLU A 149 -15.15 -5.51 8.19
CA GLU A 149 -14.02 -4.61 8.40
C GLU A 149 -13.40 -4.18 7.07
N PRO A 150 -13.10 -2.88 6.87
CA PRO A 150 -12.31 -2.45 5.72
C PRO A 150 -10.91 -3.07 5.80
N LEU A 151 -10.49 -3.72 4.72
CA LEU A 151 -9.12 -4.21 4.62
C LEU A 151 -8.14 -3.03 4.59
N PHE A 152 -8.49 -1.99 3.83
CA PHE A 152 -7.71 -0.77 3.67
C PHE A 152 -8.61 0.46 3.55
N GLU A 153 -8.02 1.64 3.76
CA GLU A 153 -8.66 2.93 3.57
C GLU A 153 -7.91 3.71 2.50
N ARG A 154 -8.58 4.05 1.39
CA ARG A 154 -7.99 4.76 0.25
C ARG A 154 -8.05 6.27 0.47
N LEU A 155 -6.95 6.96 0.16
CA LEU A 155 -6.80 8.41 0.37
C LEU A 155 -6.69 9.16 -0.96
N ASP A 156 -7.82 9.49 -1.56
CA ASP A 156 -7.90 10.08 -2.91
C ASP A 156 -7.88 11.63 -2.93
N THR A 157 -7.78 12.28 -1.77
CA THR A 157 -7.81 13.75 -1.67
C THR A 157 -6.68 14.29 -0.79
N VAL A 158 -6.25 15.53 -1.05
CA VAL A 158 -5.30 16.26 -0.19
C VAL A 158 -5.79 16.29 1.26
N GLN A 159 -7.09 16.50 1.49
CA GLN A 159 -7.66 16.51 2.84
C GLN A 159 -7.53 15.14 3.53
N SER A 160 -7.84 14.05 2.81
CA SER A 160 -7.65 12.69 3.33
C SER A 160 -6.18 12.39 3.61
N GLN A 161 -5.24 12.84 2.77
CA GLN A 161 -3.80 12.68 2.98
C GLN A 161 -3.29 13.48 4.20
N LEU A 162 -3.83 14.69 4.41
CA LEU A 162 -3.53 15.53 5.58
C LEU A 162 -4.03 14.90 6.89
N GLY A 163 -5.32 14.55 6.95
CA GLY A 163 -5.90 13.88 8.13
C GLY A 163 -5.22 12.54 8.43
N TYR A 164 -4.73 11.89 7.38
CA TYR A 164 -3.98 10.67 7.51
C TYR A 164 -2.56 10.89 8.10
N THR A 165 -1.89 11.97 7.73
CA THR A 165 -0.59 12.36 8.34
C THR A 165 -0.73 12.60 9.84
N GLU A 166 -1.82 13.22 10.28
CA GLU A 166 -2.12 13.40 11.72
C GLU A 166 -2.38 12.06 12.42
N THR A 167 -3.08 11.15 11.75
CA THR A 167 -3.35 9.78 12.21
C THR A 167 -2.04 9.03 12.43
N LEU A 168 -1.14 9.02 11.44
CA LEU A 168 0.19 8.40 11.56
C LEU A 168 1.00 8.93 12.74
N ILE A 169 1.04 10.25 12.89
CA ILE A 169 1.76 10.89 13.99
C ILE A 169 1.24 10.36 15.32
N ARG A 170 -0.09 10.38 15.52
CA ARG A 170 -0.72 9.93 16.76
C ARG A 170 -0.34 8.49 17.07
N HIS A 171 -0.34 7.64 16.05
CA HIS A 171 -0.09 6.21 16.19
C HIS A 171 1.37 5.87 16.47
N PHE A 172 2.33 6.58 15.85
CA PHE A 172 3.75 6.41 16.20
C PHE A 172 4.07 6.90 17.61
N ILE A 173 3.47 8.02 18.03
CA ILE A 173 3.68 8.55 19.40
C ILE A 173 3.04 7.64 20.45
N ALA A 174 1.85 7.08 20.16
CA ALA A 174 1.11 6.28 21.13
C ALA A 174 1.76 4.92 21.44
N SER A 175 2.72 4.47 20.62
CA SER A 175 3.35 3.16 20.74
C SER A 175 4.80 3.25 21.23
N ASP A 176 5.11 2.51 22.30
CA ASP A 176 6.48 2.40 22.83
C ASP A 176 7.30 1.28 22.16
N SER A 177 6.69 0.54 21.24
CA SER A 177 7.33 -0.56 20.50
C SER A 177 8.36 -0.06 19.46
N PRO A 178 9.29 -0.92 19.02
CA PRO A 178 10.14 -0.66 17.85
C PRO A 178 9.32 -0.23 16.63
N ARG A 179 9.92 0.65 15.83
CA ARG A 179 9.30 1.23 14.63
C ARG A 179 10.18 0.96 13.44
N TYR A 180 9.58 0.45 12.38
CA TYR A 180 10.30 0.11 11.15
C TYR A 180 9.74 0.94 10.00
N PHE A 181 10.63 1.56 9.25
CA PHE A 181 10.35 2.18 7.96
C PHE A 181 11.13 1.41 6.92
N PHE A 182 10.46 0.82 5.94
CA PHE A 182 11.09 0.09 4.84
C PHE A 182 10.72 0.76 3.53
N GLN A 183 11.70 1.37 2.88
CA GLN A 183 11.50 2.18 1.69
C GLN A 183 12.64 1.95 0.70
N ARG A 184 12.38 2.18 -0.59
CA ARG A 184 13.44 2.17 -1.60
C ARG A 184 14.41 3.33 -1.36
N MET A 185 13.89 4.55 -1.26
CA MET A 185 14.66 5.76 -0.94
C MET A 185 14.76 5.99 0.57
N PRO A 186 15.73 6.80 1.03
CA PRO A 186 15.71 7.31 2.40
C PRO A 186 14.38 8.00 2.73
N CYS A 187 13.83 7.79 3.92
CA CYS A 187 12.64 8.53 4.35
C CYS A 187 13.03 9.98 4.67
N LEU A 188 12.76 10.88 3.72
CA LEU A 188 13.15 12.29 3.78
C LEU A 188 12.04 13.20 4.31
N SER A 189 10.80 12.72 4.39
CA SER A 189 9.63 13.50 4.82
C SER A 189 9.80 14.15 6.19
N GLY A 190 10.50 13.46 7.12
CA GLY A 190 10.84 14.01 8.44
C GLY A 190 11.90 15.13 8.43
N LEU A 191 12.56 15.37 7.30
CA LEU A 191 13.69 16.28 7.14
C LEU A 191 13.37 17.50 6.27
N LEU A 192 12.23 17.52 5.58
CA LEU A 192 11.80 18.66 4.79
C LEU A 192 11.62 19.92 5.67
N THR A 193 12.03 21.07 5.14
CA THR A 193 11.89 22.36 5.83
C THR A 193 10.70 23.14 5.28
N ALA A 194 10.19 24.08 6.06
CA ALA A 194 9.15 25.00 5.59
C ALA A 194 9.60 25.77 4.33
N GLU A 195 10.86 26.19 4.27
CA GLU A 195 11.43 26.90 3.12
C GLU A 195 11.42 26.05 1.84
N MET A 196 11.84 24.77 1.94
CA MET A 196 11.78 23.82 0.82
C MET A 196 10.34 23.64 0.33
N LEU A 197 9.39 23.48 1.26
CA LEU A 197 7.97 23.31 0.91
C LEU A 197 7.42 24.58 0.24
N GLU A 198 7.75 25.76 0.76
CA GLU A 198 7.35 27.04 0.18
C GLU A 198 7.93 27.24 -1.22
N ARG A 199 9.18 26.85 -1.44
CA ARG A 199 9.83 27.01 -2.74
C ARG A 199 9.28 26.04 -3.79
N HIS A 200 9.09 24.78 -3.44
CA HIS A 200 8.85 23.73 -4.42
C HIS A 200 7.38 23.32 -4.58
N LEU A 201 6.50 23.53 -3.59
CA LEU A 201 5.07 23.24 -3.78
C LEU A 201 4.46 24.19 -4.82
N VAL A 202 3.66 23.62 -5.73
CA VAL A 202 2.97 24.37 -6.78
C VAL A 202 2.15 25.51 -6.16
N LYS A 203 2.35 26.73 -6.65
CA LYS A 203 1.81 27.96 -6.05
C LYS A 203 0.28 27.97 -6.02
N GLU A 204 -0.34 27.41 -7.05
CA GLU A 204 -1.78 27.34 -7.25
C GLU A 204 -2.43 26.12 -6.57
N MET A 205 -1.65 25.30 -5.84
CA MET A 205 -2.16 24.09 -5.19
C MET A 205 -3.27 24.44 -4.18
N PRO A 206 -4.47 23.83 -4.29
CA PRO A 206 -5.52 23.98 -3.30
C PRO A 206 -5.03 23.54 -1.91
N GLY A 207 -5.23 24.38 -0.90
CA GLY A 207 -4.80 24.08 0.47
C GLY A 207 -3.29 24.09 0.70
N ARG A 208 -2.48 24.66 -0.21
CA ARG A 208 -1.01 24.75 -0.11
C ARG A 208 -0.51 25.15 1.28
N GLU A 209 -1.06 26.22 1.86
CA GLU A 209 -0.68 26.72 3.18
C GLU A 209 -0.96 25.70 4.31
N GLN A 210 -2.03 24.92 4.18
CA GLN A 210 -2.35 23.86 5.13
C GLN A 210 -1.37 22.70 4.97
N MET A 211 -1.01 22.36 3.74
CA MET A 211 0.01 21.36 3.42
C MET A 211 1.38 21.71 4.01
N ILE A 212 1.85 22.94 3.81
CA ILE A 212 3.12 23.42 4.36
C ILE A 212 3.14 23.26 5.88
N ARG A 213 2.07 23.71 6.57
CA ARG A 213 1.96 23.58 8.03
C ARG A 213 1.95 22.13 8.48
N ALA A 214 1.17 21.28 7.82
CA ALA A 214 1.03 19.87 8.19
C ALA A 214 2.35 19.11 8.02
N VAL A 215 3.06 19.29 6.90
CA VAL A 215 4.35 18.63 6.67
C VAL A 215 5.42 19.19 7.61
N ALA A 216 5.45 20.49 7.87
CA ALA A 216 6.37 21.08 8.85
C ALA A 216 6.11 20.55 10.28
N GLN A 217 4.84 20.38 10.66
CA GLN A 217 4.45 19.78 11.92
C GLN A 217 4.86 18.30 11.98
N TYR A 218 4.64 17.55 10.89
CA TYR A 218 5.10 16.17 10.76
C TYR A 218 6.62 16.07 10.95
N ALA A 219 7.40 16.87 10.23
CA ALA A 219 8.85 16.90 10.33
C ALA A 219 9.33 17.21 11.75
N LYS A 220 8.70 18.18 12.43
CA LYS A 220 9.00 18.51 13.82
C LYS A 220 8.73 17.34 14.76
N VAL A 221 7.58 16.68 14.63
CA VAL A 221 7.22 15.53 15.47
C VAL A 221 8.16 14.36 15.21
N MET A 222 8.44 14.04 13.95
CA MET A 222 9.37 12.99 13.59
C MET A 222 10.72 13.20 14.27
N GLN A 223 11.30 14.40 14.16
CA GLN A 223 12.61 14.71 14.74
C GLN A 223 12.64 14.78 16.27
N THR A 224 11.52 15.02 16.94
CA THR A 224 11.47 15.23 18.40
C THR A 224 10.93 14.04 19.18
N GLN A 225 10.09 13.20 18.57
CA GLN A 225 9.34 12.15 19.28
C GLN A 225 9.45 10.77 18.63
N VAL A 226 9.72 10.67 17.32
CA VAL A 226 9.69 9.38 16.60
C VAL A 226 11.09 8.89 16.29
N LEU A 227 12.00 9.76 15.82
CA LEU A 227 13.35 9.41 15.42
C LEU A 227 14.26 9.25 16.63
N ASP A 228 14.17 8.08 17.27
CA ASP A 228 14.99 7.64 18.40
C ASP A 228 15.60 6.25 18.15
N LYS A 229 16.25 5.67 19.17
CA LYS A 229 16.96 4.38 19.06
C LYS A 229 16.05 3.17 18.86
N LYS A 230 14.73 3.32 18.99
CA LYS A 230 13.75 2.28 18.67
C LYS A 230 13.29 2.34 17.20
N THR A 231 13.66 3.40 16.50
CA THR A 231 13.34 3.58 15.08
C THR A 231 14.44 3.00 14.20
N THR A 232 14.03 2.17 13.24
CA THR A 232 14.89 1.59 12.22
C THR A 232 14.37 1.98 10.84
N MET A 233 15.28 2.52 10.02
CA MET A 233 14.97 3.03 8.68
C MET A 233 15.79 2.24 7.67
N PHE A 234 15.10 1.38 6.92
CA PHE A 234 15.65 0.63 5.80
C PHE A 234 15.52 1.43 4.52
N PHE A 235 16.62 1.53 3.78
CA PHE A 235 16.73 2.25 2.51
C PHE A 235 17.72 1.53 1.59
N SER A 236 17.94 2.07 0.39
CA SER A 236 18.85 1.46 -0.57
C SER A 236 19.73 2.43 -1.32
N GLU A 237 20.79 1.87 -1.91
CA GLU A 237 21.74 2.60 -2.74
C GLU A 237 21.06 3.20 -3.99
N ASP A 238 20.36 2.37 -4.78
CA ASP A 238 19.53 2.82 -5.91
C ASP A 238 18.52 3.90 -5.53
N GLY A 239 17.88 3.81 -4.36
CA GLY A 239 16.96 4.87 -3.89
C GLY A 239 17.64 6.22 -3.65
N ILE A 240 18.89 6.23 -3.18
CA ILE A 240 19.68 7.47 -3.04
C ILE A 240 20.02 8.04 -4.40
N LYS A 241 20.52 7.20 -5.33
CA LYS A 241 20.87 7.62 -6.70
C LYS A 241 19.65 8.22 -7.41
N SER A 242 18.53 7.51 -7.38
CA SER A 242 17.25 7.97 -7.95
C SER A 242 16.80 9.32 -7.38
N PHE A 243 16.93 9.55 -6.07
CA PHE A 243 16.59 10.83 -5.46
C PHE A 243 17.53 11.95 -5.91
N LEU A 244 18.85 11.70 -5.91
CA LEU A 244 19.84 12.70 -6.32
C LEU A 244 19.65 13.10 -7.78
N ASP A 245 19.42 12.13 -8.68
CA ASP A 245 19.24 12.38 -10.11
C ASP A 245 17.95 13.15 -10.39
N THR A 246 16.84 12.73 -9.78
CA THR A 246 15.51 13.28 -10.10
C THR A 246 15.12 14.50 -9.27
N GLY A 247 15.64 14.64 -8.05
CA GLY A 247 15.16 15.61 -7.05
C GLY A 247 13.74 15.33 -6.57
N ARG A 248 13.25 14.10 -6.74
CA ARG A 248 11.89 13.68 -6.41
C ARG A 248 11.88 12.68 -5.27
N VAL A 249 10.92 12.84 -4.37
CA VAL A 249 10.56 11.92 -3.29
C VAL A 249 9.36 11.08 -3.75
N ASP A 250 9.49 9.76 -3.67
CA ASP A 250 8.50 8.77 -4.14
C ASP A 250 7.16 8.86 -3.39
N GLU A 251 7.19 9.39 -2.17
CA GLU A 251 6.02 9.55 -1.29
C GLU A 251 5.08 10.69 -1.71
N TYR A 252 5.46 11.54 -2.66
CA TYR A 252 4.69 12.70 -3.07
C TYR A 252 4.39 12.70 -4.58
N PRO A 253 3.15 13.01 -5.00
CA PRO A 253 2.82 13.10 -6.42
C PRO A 253 3.66 14.17 -7.11
N LYS A 254 4.16 13.87 -8.32
CA LYS A 254 5.07 14.75 -9.05
C LYS A 254 4.41 16.07 -9.44
N GLU A 255 3.09 16.09 -9.55
CA GLU A 255 2.27 17.24 -9.91
C GLU A 255 2.15 18.25 -8.77
N CYS A 256 2.44 17.85 -7.53
CA CYS A 256 2.28 18.73 -6.36
C CYS A 256 3.48 19.66 -6.14
N TYR A 257 4.64 19.38 -6.74
CA TYR A 257 5.86 20.15 -6.51
C TYR A 257 6.81 20.15 -7.71
N SER A 258 7.79 21.04 -7.73
CA SER A 258 8.96 20.98 -8.64
C SER A 258 10.09 20.14 -8.03
N PRO A 259 11.01 19.55 -8.82
CA PRO A 259 12.19 18.87 -8.27
C PRO A 259 12.97 19.78 -7.31
N LEU A 260 13.56 19.20 -6.26
CA LEU A 260 14.41 19.93 -5.32
C LEU A 260 15.69 20.42 -6.01
N ASP A 261 16.26 21.52 -5.49
CA ASP A 261 17.47 22.11 -6.03
C ASP A 261 18.69 21.19 -5.76
N PHE A 262 19.72 21.30 -6.59
CA PHE A 262 20.93 20.46 -6.48
C PHE A 262 21.54 20.45 -5.06
N ASP A 263 21.71 21.63 -4.46
CA ASP A 263 22.28 21.76 -3.11
C ASP A 263 21.35 21.18 -2.03
N GLU A 264 20.04 21.30 -2.22
CA GLU A 264 19.05 20.76 -1.29
C GLU A 264 19.05 19.23 -1.29
N ARG A 265 19.21 18.61 -2.46
CA ARG A 265 19.33 17.15 -2.60
C ARG A 265 20.51 16.63 -1.78
N ILE A 266 21.69 17.24 -1.95
CA ILE A 266 22.90 16.86 -1.18
C ILE A 266 22.69 17.12 0.31
N ALA A 267 22.13 18.28 0.68
CA ALA A 267 21.89 18.64 2.07
C ALA A 267 20.95 17.65 2.77
N LEU A 268 19.90 17.19 2.08
CA LEU A 268 18.95 16.22 2.62
C LEU A 268 19.58 14.86 2.88
N ILE A 269 20.41 14.34 1.96
CA ILE A 269 21.13 13.07 2.19
C ILE A 269 22.10 13.19 3.37
N ARG A 270 22.84 14.31 3.47
CA ARG A 270 23.73 14.54 4.63
C ARG A 270 22.97 14.63 5.95
N ARG A 271 21.82 15.31 5.97
CA ARG A 271 20.95 15.39 7.14
C ARG A 271 20.36 14.03 7.50
N PHE A 272 20.01 13.21 6.51
CA PHE A 272 19.58 11.84 6.72
C PHE A 272 20.68 11.00 7.36
N LEU A 273 21.92 11.04 6.87
CA LEU A 273 23.04 10.32 7.48
C LEU A 273 23.35 10.77 8.91
N ALA A 274 23.08 12.04 9.25
CA ALA A 274 23.25 12.55 10.60
C ALA A 274 22.21 11.96 11.59
N LEU A 275 21.12 11.36 11.10
CA LEU A 275 20.13 10.69 11.97
C LEU A 275 20.69 9.45 12.66
N ARG A 276 21.81 8.88 12.21
CA ARG A 276 22.46 7.70 12.83
C ARG A 276 22.75 7.89 14.32
N ASP A 277 22.99 9.13 14.74
CA ASP A 277 23.25 9.46 16.14
C ASP A 277 22.02 9.18 17.02
N ARG A 278 20.82 9.23 16.43
CA ARG A 278 19.52 9.09 17.12
C ARG A 278 18.76 7.83 16.75
N ALA A 279 18.77 7.41 15.50
CA ALA A 279 18.01 6.27 14.96
C ALA A 279 18.92 5.24 14.27
N ASN A 280 18.37 4.07 13.95
CA ASN A 280 19.09 3.01 13.25
C ASN A 280 18.88 3.14 11.74
N LEU A 281 19.94 3.51 11.03
CA LEU A 281 19.92 3.52 9.56
C LEU A 281 20.45 2.17 9.06
N ARG A 282 19.72 1.52 8.14
CA ARG A 282 20.08 0.22 7.57
C ARG A 282 19.96 0.28 6.05
N MET A 283 21.09 0.24 5.36
CA MET A 283 21.09 0.10 3.90
C MET A 283 20.92 -1.37 3.55
N ILE A 284 19.90 -1.68 2.76
CA ILE A 284 19.64 -3.01 2.23
C ILE A 284 20.66 -3.30 1.13
N ARG A 285 21.30 -4.48 1.21
CA ARG A 285 22.23 -4.96 0.19
C ARG A 285 21.46 -5.24 -1.09
N GLU A 286 21.95 -4.76 -2.23
CA GLU A 286 21.32 -5.04 -3.52
C GLU A 286 21.50 -6.52 -3.88
N THR A 287 20.48 -7.33 -3.61
CA THR A 287 20.32 -8.66 -4.17
C THR A 287 19.47 -8.55 -5.45
N LYS A 288 19.76 -9.40 -6.44
CA LYS A 288 19.14 -9.30 -7.77
C LYS A 288 17.61 -9.39 -7.68
N GLU A 289 16.96 -8.60 -8.54
CA GLU A 289 15.51 -8.41 -8.70
C GLU A 289 14.84 -7.61 -7.57
N ARG A 290 14.67 -6.31 -7.83
CA ARG A 290 13.75 -5.45 -7.07
C ARG A 290 12.55 -5.11 -7.93
N ALA A 291 11.40 -4.97 -7.29
CA ALA A 291 10.23 -4.39 -7.94
C ALA A 291 10.56 -2.96 -8.39
N GLU A 292 10.24 -2.64 -9.65
CA GLU A 292 10.45 -1.31 -10.24
C GLU A 292 9.69 -0.19 -9.51
N HIS A 293 8.64 -0.55 -8.77
CA HIS A 293 7.80 0.40 -8.02
C HIS A 293 8.15 0.42 -6.53
N ALA A 294 8.26 1.63 -5.97
CA ALA A 294 8.54 1.82 -4.55
C ALA A 294 7.35 1.37 -3.70
N LEU A 295 7.51 0.23 -3.03
CA LEU A 295 6.68 -0.15 -1.89
C LEU A 295 7.32 0.42 -0.62
N ASN A 296 6.59 1.31 0.03
CA ASN A 296 6.95 1.88 1.32
C ASN A 296 6.10 1.23 2.40
N ILE A 297 6.76 0.71 3.43
CA ILE A 297 6.12 0.07 4.57
C ILE A 297 6.50 0.89 5.80
N SER A 298 5.53 1.16 6.67
CA SER A 298 5.86 1.55 8.02
C SER A 298 4.98 0.82 9.02
N VAL A 299 5.62 0.26 10.04
CA VAL A 299 4.96 -0.62 11.01
C VAL A 299 5.56 -0.43 12.40
N ASN A 300 4.72 -0.65 13.40
CA ASN A 300 5.08 -0.93 14.78
C ASN A 300 4.25 -2.14 15.27
N ALA A 301 4.36 -2.53 16.53
CA ALA A 301 3.68 -3.74 17.03
C ALA A 301 2.14 -3.67 17.01
N ASN A 302 1.56 -2.47 16.94
CA ASN A 302 0.12 -2.25 17.01
C ASN A 302 -0.49 -1.82 15.69
N GLU A 303 0.30 -1.18 14.82
CA GLU A 303 -0.21 -0.49 13.64
C GLU A 303 0.81 -0.42 12.50
N GLY A 304 0.30 -0.29 11.28
CA GLY A 304 1.17 -0.05 10.14
C GLY A 304 0.43 0.29 8.86
N TYR A 305 1.21 0.46 7.79
CA TYR A 305 0.71 0.80 6.48
C TYR A 305 1.61 0.37 5.34
N LEU A 306 1.00 0.27 4.17
CA LEU A 306 1.66 0.20 2.87
C LEU A 306 1.37 1.47 2.07
N LEU A 307 2.39 2.01 1.43
CA LEU A 307 2.29 3.12 0.50
C LEU A 307 2.98 2.71 -0.80
N PHE A 308 2.28 2.82 -1.93
CA PHE A 308 2.84 2.54 -3.24
C PHE A 308 2.15 3.39 -4.32
N GLN A 309 2.81 3.57 -5.45
CA GLN A 309 2.23 4.23 -6.60
C GLN A 309 1.53 3.22 -7.51
N THR A 310 0.35 3.58 -8.03
CA THR A 310 -0.31 2.86 -9.10
C THR A 310 0.42 3.05 -10.43
N ARG A 311 0.01 2.27 -11.45
CA ARG A 311 0.42 2.50 -12.84
C ARG A 311 0.04 3.88 -13.38
N THR A 312 -0.98 4.52 -12.81
CA THR A 312 -1.39 5.88 -13.15
C THR A 312 -0.72 6.95 -12.27
N GLU A 313 0.40 6.62 -11.63
CA GLU A 313 1.17 7.48 -10.71
C GLU A 313 0.37 8.02 -9.51
N ARG A 314 -0.76 7.40 -9.17
CA ARG A 314 -1.54 7.77 -7.98
C ARG A 314 -0.97 7.08 -6.76
N LEU A 315 -0.81 7.80 -5.67
CA LEU A 315 -0.40 7.19 -4.40
C LEU A 315 -1.58 6.47 -3.78
N ILE A 316 -1.36 5.19 -3.46
CA ILE A 316 -2.29 4.40 -2.68
C ILE A 316 -1.71 4.20 -1.31
N TYR A 317 -2.53 4.53 -0.34
CA TYR A 317 -2.28 4.30 1.05
C TYR A 317 -3.16 3.16 1.54
N LEU A 318 -2.57 2.18 2.20
CA LEU A 318 -3.28 1.04 2.75
C LEU A 318 -2.92 0.89 4.24
N SER A 319 -3.84 1.26 5.14
CA SER A 319 -3.65 0.96 6.57
C SER A 319 -3.72 -0.55 6.80
N ILE A 320 -2.75 -1.09 7.54
CA ILE A 320 -2.73 -2.49 7.95
C ILE A 320 -3.45 -2.59 9.29
N ARG A 321 -4.73 -2.96 9.24
CA ARG A 321 -5.56 -3.13 10.44
C ARG A 321 -5.66 -4.58 10.91
N GLU A 322 -5.38 -5.52 10.01
CA GLU A 322 -5.49 -6.95 10.29
C GLU A 322 -4.26 -7.44 11.08
N PRO A 323 -4.42 -7.99 12.29
CA PRO A 323 -3.30 -8.29 13.19
C PRO A 323 -2.27 -9.29 12.62
N SER A 324 -2.70 -10.33 11.90
CA SER A 324 -1.76 -11.33 11.39
C SER A 324 -0.89 -10.79 10.25
N ILE A 325 -1.44 -9.93 9.40
CA ILE A 325 -0.71 -9.23 8.34
C ILE A 325 0.27 -8.24 8.97
N LEU A 326 -0.20 -7.44 9.94
CA LEU A 326 0.64 -6.49 10.64
C LEU A 326 1.84 -7.17 11.29
N MET A 327 1.58 -8.21 12.09
CA MET A 327 2.63 -8.95 12.79
C MET A 327 3.59 -9.60 11.81
N ALA A 328 3.13 -10.10 10.66
CA ALA A 328 4.04 -10.67 9.68
C ALA A 328 5.00 -9.64 9.06
N PHE A 329 4.55 -8.40 8.78
CA PHE A 329 5.47 -7.34 8.33
C PHE A 329 6.40 -6.88 9.46
N TYR A 330 5.87 -6.74 10.68
CA TYR A 330 6.65 -6.38 11.86
C TYR A 330 7.78 -7.41 12.12
N ASP A 331 7.41 -8.69 12.21
CA ASP A 331 8.34 -9.80 12.45
C ASP A 331 9.39 -9.91 11.34
N TYR A 332 9.00 -9.73 10.08
CA TYR A 332 9.93 -9.77 8.94
C TYR A 332 10.98 -8.66 9.03
N LEU A 333 10.58 -7.43 9.35
CA LEU A 333 11.49 -6.29 9.46
C LEU A 333 12.35 -6.34 10.72
N GLU A 334 11.80 -6.82 11.84
CA GLU A 334 12.55 -7.03 13.09
C GLU A 334 13.60 -8.14 12.95
N SER A 335 13.27 -9.22 12.24
CA SER A 335 14.15 -10.39 12.07
C SER A 335 15.00 -10.37 10.80
N MET A 336 15.08 -9.23 10.11
CA MET A 336 15.88 -9.08 8.88
C MET A 336 17.34 -9.45 9.14
N LYS A 337 17.87 -10.36 8.32
CA LYS A 337 19.17 -10.97 8.59
C LYS A 337 20.32 -10.00 8.28
N PRO A 338 21.42 -10.03 9.05
CA PRO A 338 22.58 -9.16 8.81
C PRO A 338 23.18 -9.28 7.41
N GLU A 339 23.09 -10.45 6.76
CA GLU A 339 23.64 -10.66 5.41
C GLU A 339 22.88 -9.88 4.32
N GLU A 340 21.61 -9.56 4.58
CA GLU A 340 20.75 -8.74 3.71
C GLU A 340 21.05 -7.24 3.85
N LEU A 341 21.92 -6.86 4.79
CA LEU A 341 22.20 -5.47 5.14
C LEU A 341 23.68 -5.14 4.92
N CYS A 342 23.96 -3.89 4.58
CA CYS A 342 25.30 -3.34 4.64
C CYS A 342 25.70 -3.08 6.10
N THR A 343 26.98 -3.23 6.42
CA THR A 343 27.51 -2.69 7.68
C THR A 343 27.42 -1.16 7.67
N GLU A 344 27.54 -0.53 8.84
CA GLU A 344 27.52 0.94 8.93
C GLU A 344 28.68 1.58 8.14
N GLU A 345 29.87 0.99 8.20
CA GLU A 345 31.04 1.44 7.43
C GLU A 345 30.82 1.29 5.92
N GLU A 346 30.32 0.14 5.47
CA GLU A 346 29.98 -0.09 4.06
C GLU A 346 28.91 0.91 3.58
N MET A 347 27.88 1.14 4.40
CA MET A 347 26.80 2.09 4.11
C MET A 347 27.34 3.51 3.95
N LEU A 348 28.12 4.00 4.92
CA LEU A 348 28.70 5.35 4.87
C LEU A 348 29.61 5.52 3.65
N GLY A 349 30.52 4.56 3.42
CA GLY A 349 31.43 4.60 2.27
C GLY A 349 30.69 4.62 0.93
N ARG A 350 29.62 3.83 0.79
CA ARG A 350 28.77 3.83 -0.43
C ARG A 350 28.07 5.17 -0.63
N VAL A 351 27.43 5.72 0.39
CA VAL A 351 26.72 7.01 0.26
C VAL A 351 27.69 8.16 -0.03
N GLU A 352 28.87 8.17 0.58
CA GLU A 352 29.91 9.16 0.29
C GLU A 352 30.41 9.07 -1.15
N ALA A 353 30.63 7.86 -1.68
CA ALA A 353 31.01 7.66 -3.07
C ALA A 353 29.94 8.19 -4.04
N ILE A 354 28.66 7.87 -3.78
CA ILE A 354 27.53 8.37 -4.59
C ILE A 354 27.48 9.90 -4.58
N LEU A 355 27.60 10.53 -3.41
CA LEU A 355 27.58 12.00 -3.31
C LEU A 355 28.76 12.62 -4.05
N HIS A 356 29.95 12.03 -3.98
CA HIS A 356 31.13 12.50 -4.70
C HIS A 356 30.94 12.40 -6.22
N GLU A 357 30.46 11.25 -6.72
CA GLU A 357 30.15 11.04 -8.14
C GLU A 357 29.10 12.04 -8.65
N PHE A 358 28.02 12.23 -7.90
CA PHE A 358 26.95 13.16 -8.24
C PHE A 358 27.48 14.60 -8.39
N VAL A 359 28.32 15.07 -7.45
CA VAL A 359 28.94 16.40 -7.52
C VAL A 359 29.92 16.52 -8.68
N ALA A 360 30.72 15.48 -8.93
CA ALA A 360 31.72 15.47 -10.00
C ALA A 360 31.09 15.54 -11.39
N CYS A 361 29.97 14.84 -11.64
CA CYS A 361 29.26 14.88 -12.92
C CYS A 361 28.66 16.27 -13.18
N HIS A 362 27.98 16.88 -12.21
CA HIS A 362 27.32 18.18 -12.39
C HIS A 362 28.31 19.35 -12.51
N SER A 363 29.49 19.25 -11.88
CA SER A 363 30.55 20.26 -12.04
C SER A 363 31.13 20.28 -13.46
N ARG A 364 31.06 19.15 -14.19
CA ARG A 364 31.52 19.05 -15.59
C ARG A 364 30.48 19.57 -16.59
N GLU A 365 29.20 19.45 -16.29
CA GLU A 365 28.11 19.95 -17.14
C GLU A 365 27.92 21.48 -17.04
N GLY A 366 28.30 22.09 -15.91
CA GLY A 366 28.29 23.55 -15.72
C GLY A 366 29.46 24.32 -16.36
N SER A 367 30.30 23.66 -17.18
CA SER A 367 31.47 24.25 -17.86
C SER A 367 31.32 24.37 -19.39
N ILE A 368 30.11 24.71 -19.87
CA ILE A 368 29.88 25.08 -21.28
C ILE A 368 29.49 26.55 -21.38
#